data_AF-A0AAD9ZJJ5-F1
#
_entry.id   AF-A0AAD9ZJJ5-F1
#
_cell.length_a   1.000
_cell.length_b   1.000
_cell.length_c   1.000
_cell.angle_alpha   90.00
_cell.angle_beta   90.00
_cell.angle_gamma   90.00
#
_symmetry.space_group_name_H-M   'P 1'
#
loop_
_entity.id
_entity.type
_entity.pdbx_description
1 polymer ?
#
loop_
_entity_poly.entity_id
_entity_poly.type
_entity_poly.pdbx_seq_one_letter_code
_entity_poly.pdbx_strand_id
1 'polypeptide(L)'
;MDYCWVLSLFTFVVVVVVSSVNAIGIVDNTSFYDNYHLTWGLDHALLTNQDKEIQLSMDTSSGSGFESNALYGSGFFHFRMKIPEKNSSGVISTFYLSSAPPSSDHDEIDFEFLGNNGPPYTLHTNLYTNGKGGREQQFRLWFDPTKQFHSYELLWNQYQIVFLVDNVPIRVFKNNTEKGVSYPSKPMHIMASVWGPSWTGHIDWSQAPFQAHYRGFQVDGCVLNDYDMPKCYSSKYWWNNNKLWKLNPQQGRSYQNVRQNYLTYDYCSDPTRYPKPPPECQFNREIR
;
A
#
# COMPACT_ATOMS: atom_id res chain seq x y z
N MET A 1 -45.20 -45.71 41.65
CA MET A 1 -45.01 -45.05 40.35
C MET A 1 -44.94 -43.56 40.61
N ASP A 2 -44.23 -42.84 39.75
CA ASP A 2 -44.12 -41.38 39.64
C ASP A 2 -42.88 -40.74 40.30
N TYR A 3 -41.77 -40.80 39.55
CA TYR A 3 -40.64 -39.87 39.66
C TYR A 3 -40.95 -38.62 38.82
N CYS A 4 -41.12 -37.47 39.47
CA CYS A 4 -41.32 -36.18 38.81
C CYS A 4 -39.94 -35.52 38.61
N TRP A 5 -39.40 -35.60 37.40
CA TRP A 5 -38.18 -34.89 37.00
C TRP A 5 -38.50 -33.44 36.64
N VAL A 6 -37.96 -32.48 37.42
CA VAL A 6 -37.98 -31.06 37.06
C VAL A 6 -36.74 -30.78 36.20
N LEU A 7 -36.93 -30.68 34.89
CA LEU A 7 -35.92 -30.15 33.96
C LEU A 7 -35.95 -28.62 34.02
N SER A 8 -34.94 -28.04 34.68
CA SER A 8 -34.72 -26.59 34.64
C SER A 8 -33.98 -26.24 33.35
N LEU A 9 -34.69 -25.68 32.37
CA LEU A 9 -34.10 -25.08 31.17
C LEU A 9 -33.49 -23.72 31.53
N PHE A 10 -32.16 -23.65 31.62
CA PHE A 10 -31.44 -22.38 31.62
C PHE A 10 -31.24 -21.93 30.17
N THR A 11 -32.10 -21.04 29.68
CA THR A 11 -31.84 -20.29 28.44
C THR A 11 -30.79 -19.21 28.72
N PHE A 12 -29.59 -19.40 28.19
CA PHE A 12 -28.54 -18.38 28.18
C PHE A 12 -28.85 -17.38 27.06
N VAL A 13 -29.35 -16.19 27.42
CA VAL A 13 -29.51 -15.09 26.45
C VAL A 13 -28.13 -14.48 26.22
N VAL A 14 -27.50 -14.82 25.10
CA VAL A 14 -26.29 -14.13 24.63
C VAL A 14 -26.73 -12.77 24.09
N VAL A 15 -26.58 -11.73 24.90
CA VAL A 15 -26.74 -10.34 24.45
C VAL A 15 -25.49 -9.99 23.64
N VAL A 16 -25.58 -10.09 22.31
CA VAL A 16 -24.56 -9.55 21.41
C VAL A 16 -24.72 -8.04 21.41
N VAL A 17 -23.88 -7.36 22.18
CA VAL A 17 -23.73 -5.90 22.10
C VAL A 17 -22.97 -5.61 20.80
N VAL A 18 -23.71 -5.38 19.72
CA VAL A 18 -23.14 -4.81 18.49
C VAL A 18 -22.87 -3.34 18.78
N SER A 19 -21.64 -3.02 19.19
CA SER A 19 -21.18 -1.64 19.23
C SER A 19 -21.08 -1.13 17.79
N SER A 20 -22.12 -0.45 17.32
CA SER A 20 -22.08 0.30 16.06
C SER A 20 -21.12 1.46 16.25
N VAL A 21 -19.86 1.26 15.87
CA VAL A 21 -18.94 2.37 15.65
C VAL A 21 -19.45 3.09 14.40
N ASN A 22 -20.19 4.17 14.60
CA ASN A 22 -20.47 5.11 13.51
C ASN A 22 -19.14 5.75 13.15
N ALA A 23 -18.39 5.11 12.25
CA ALA A 23 -17.36 5.78 11.49
C ALA A 23 -18.08 6.90 10.73
N ILE A 24 -17.93 8.14 11.20
CA ILE A 24 -18.23 9.31 10.38
C ILE A 24 -17.17 9.26 9.27
N GLY A 25 -17.46 8.48 8.23
CA GLY A 25 -16.72 8.54 6.99
C GLY A 25 -16.96 9.93 6.45
N ILE A 26 -15.96 10.81 6.58
CA ILE A 26 -15.92 12.01 5.76
C ILE A 26 -16.03 11.48 4.33
N VAL A 27 -17.14 11.81 3.65
CA VAL A 27 -17.28 11.49 2.25
C VAL A 27 -16.26 12.36 1.54
N ASP A 28 -15.10 11.78 1.24
CA ASP A 28 -14.09 12.40 0.39
C ASP A 28 -14.76 12.78 -0.94
N ASN A 29 -14.80 14.07 -1.22
CA ASN A 29 -15.43 14.65 -2.40
C ASN A 29 -14.38 15.11 -3.43
N THR A 30 -13.10 14.79 -3.21
CA THR A 30 -11.99 15.18 -4.08
C THR A 30 -12.08 14.45 -5.42
N SER A 31 -12.01 15.22 -6.50
CA SER A 31 -11.91 14.73 -7.87
C SER A 31 -10.48 14.29 -8.17
N PHE A 32 -10.30 13.35 -9.09
CA PHE A 32 -8.99 12.94 -9.60
C PHE A 32 -8.13 14.15 -10.00
N TYR A 33 -8.70 15.08 -10.78
CA TYR A 33 -7.95 16.21 -11.33
C TYR A 33 -7.53 17.26 -10.31
N ASP A 34 -8.08 17.24 -9.10
CA ASP A 34 -7.67 18.15 -8.03
C ASP A 34 -6.20 17.92 -7.65
N ASN A 35 -5.75 16.65 -7.67
CA ASN A 35 -4.42 16.25 -7.22
C ASN A 35 -3.60 15.47 -8.23
N TYR A 36 -4.19 14.97 -9.32
CA TYR A 36 -3.53 14.07 -10.27
C TYR A 36 -3.78 14.44 -11.73
N HIS A 37 -2.91 13.94 -12.60
CA HIS A 37 -3.10 13.98 -14.05
C HIS A 37 -2.57 12.69 -14.69
N LEU A 38 -3.14 12.34 -15.84
CA LEU A 38 -2.68 11.19 -16.63
C LEU A 38 -1.29 11.47 -17.22
N THR A 39 -0.38 10.52 -17.12
CA THR A 39 0.98 10.63 -17.66
C THR A 39 1.13 9.92 -18.99
N TRP A 40 0.45 8.78 -19.18
CA TRP A 40 0.45 8.01 -20.43
C TRP A 40 -0.78 7.10 -20.52
N GLY A 41 -1.06 6.59 -21.72
CA GLY A 41 -2.24 5.74 -21.97
C GLY A 41 -3.56 6.48 -21.77
N LEU A 42 -3.68 7.70 -22.31
CA LEU A 42 -4.87 8.55 -22.11
C LEU A 42 -6.16 7.90 -22.65
N ASP A 43 -6.04 7.11 -23.71
CA ASP A 43 -7.10 6.30 -24.31
C ASP A 43 -7.37 4.99 -23.54
N HIS A 44 -6.52 4.67 -22.55
CA HIS A 44 -6.60 3.49 -21.69
C HIS A 44 -7.03 3.85 -20.26
N ALA A 45 -7.49 5.08 -20.03
CA ALA A 45 -8.01 5.56 -18.76
C ALA A 45 -9.46 6.04 -18.89
N LEU A 46 -10.31 5.64 -17.95
CA LEU A 46 -11.71 6.07 -17.91
C LEU A 46 -12.05 6.62 -16.52
N LEU A 47 -12.42 7.90 -16.47
CA LEU A 47 -12.96 8.54 -15.28
C LEU A 47 -14.46 8.30 -15.17
N THR A 48 -14.91 7.95 -13.98
CA THR A 48 -16.32 7.68 -13.68
C THR A 48 -16.68 8.28 -12.32
N ASN A 49 -17.97 8.20 -11.96
CA ASN A 49 -18.47 8.67 -10.67
C ASN A 49 -18.11 10.15 -10.39
N GLN A 50 -18.33 11.03 -11.37
CA GLN A 50 -17.96 12.45 -11.29
C GLN A 50 -16.47 12.64 -10.98
N ASP A 51 -15.61 11.93 -11.72
CA ASP A 51 -14.15 11.96 -11.59
C ASP A 51 -13.61 11.47 -10.24
N LYS A 52 -14.42 10.77 -9.45
CA LYS A 52 -14.04 10.17 -8.14
C LYS A 52 -13.61 8.72 -8.23
N GLU A 53 -13.62 8.15 -9.43
CA GLU A 53 -13.02 6.86 -9.74
C GLU A 53 -12.32 6.93 -11.09
N ILE A 54 -11.11 6.37 -11.17
CA ILE A 54 -10.43 6.15 -12.44
C ILE A 54 -10.20 4.66 -12.64
N GLN A 55 -10.58 4.16 -13.80
CA GLN A 55 -10.21 2.85 -14.31
C GLN A 55 -8.98 3.01 -15.20
N LEU A 56 -7.86 2.42 -14.79
CA LEU A 56 -6.71 2.23 -15.66
C LEU A 56 -6.82 0.87 -16.34
N SER A 57 -6.49 0.82 -17.62
CA SER A 57 -6.53 -0.41 -18.40
C SER A 57 -5.21 -0.70 -19.12
N MET A 58 -5.05 -1.96 -19.47
CA MET A 58 -3.95 -2.46 -20.27
C MET A 58 -4.43 -3.49 -21.28
N ASP A 59 -3.95 -3.36 -22.52
CA ASP A 59 -4.09 -4.36 -23.58
C ASP A 59 -2.78 -4.48 -24.39
N THR A 60 -2.83 -5.13 -25.55
CA THR A 60 -1.65 -5.38 -26.39
C THR A 60 -0.98 -4.11 -26.90
N SER A 61 -1.68 -2.98 -26.91
CA SER A 61 -1.19 -1.71 -27.43
C SER A 61 -0.49 -0.86 -26.37
N SER A 62 -1.06 -0.76 -25.18
CA SER A 62 -0.54 0.07 -24.10
C SER A 62 -1.12 -0.36 -22.74
N GLY A 63 -0.44 0.03 -21.66
CA GLY A 63 -1.06 0.20 -20.35
C GLY A 63 -1.46 1.67 -20.13
N SER A 64 -1.56 2.08 -18.88
CA SER A 64 -1.85 3.47 -18.51
C SER A 64 -1.31 3.81 -17.11
N GLY A 65 -1.18 5.10 -16.84
CA GLY A 65 -0.73 5.59 -15.54
C GLY A 65 -0.99 7.07 -15.33
N PHE A 66 -0.92 7.46 -14.06
CA PHE A 66 -1.06 8.83 -13.61
C PHE A 66 -0.08 9.16 -12.49
N GLU A 67 0.15 10.44 -12.27
CA GLU A 67 0.96 10.94 -11.15
C GLU A 67 0.31 12.18 -10.52
N SER A 68 0.77 12.53 -9.32
CA SER A 68 0.32 13.72 -8.62
C SER A 68 0.81 15.01 -9.26
N ASN A 69 0.01 16.07 -9.20
CA ASN A 69 0.35 17.40 -9.68
C ASN A 69 1.52 18.04 -8.89
N ALA A 70 1.74 17.58 -7.66
CA ALA A 70 2.75 18.10 -6.76
C ALA A 70 3.74 17.00 -6.30
N LEU A 71 4.92 17.45 -5.86
CA LEU A 71 5.90 16.66 -5.15
C LEU A 71 5.69 16.79 -3.65
N TYR A 72 5.93 15.70 -2.91
CA TYR A 72 5.76 15.65 -1.47
C TYR A 72 7.04 15.20 -0.77
N GLY A 73 7.36 15.81 0.38
CA GLY A 73 8.50 15.42 1.22
C GLY A 73 8.15 14.58 2.45
N SER A 74 6.85 14.41 2.74
CA SER A 74 6.31 13.51 3.75
C SER A 74 4.80 13.51 3.62
N GLY A 75 4.12 12.53 4.20
CA GLY A 75 2.66 12.51 4.20
C GLY A 75 2.06 11.21 4.69
N PHE A 76 0.73 11.18 4.61
CA PHE A 76 -0.08 9.99 4.64
C PHE A 76 -0.83 9.90 3.32
N PHE A 77 -0.44 8.93 2.49
CA PHE A 77 -0.94 8.78 1.13
C PHE A 77 -1.79 7.52 1.06
N HIS A 78 -2.90 7.54 0.35
CA HIS A 78 -3.70 6.34 0.20
C HIS A 78 -4.40 6.29 -1.14
N PHE A 79 -4.69 5.07 -1.59
CA PHE A 79 -5.73 4.81 -2.58
C PHE A 79 -6.62 3.69 -2.09
N ARG A 80 -7.89 3.75 -2.50
CA ARG A 80 -8.75 2.59 -2.51
C ARG A 80 -8.63 1.93 -3.87
N MET A 81 -8.14 0.70 -3.90
CA MET A 81 -7.88 -0.02 -5.16
C MET A 81 -8.69 -1.30 -5.27
N LYS A 82 -9.04 -1.64 -6.50
CA LYS A 82 -9.56 -2.94 -6.90
C LYS A 82 -8.81 -3.39 -8.16
N ILE A 83 -8.17 -4.55 -8.10
CA ILE A 83 -7.29 -5.04 -9.17
C ILE A 83 -8.08 -5.82 -10.24
N PRO A 84 -7.50 -6.17 -11.41
CA PRO A 84 -8.21 -6.87 -12.47
C PRO A 84 -8.84 -8.20 -12.03
N GLU A 85 -10.12 -8.38 -12.36
CA GLU A 85 -10.90 -9.58 -11.99
C GLU A 85 -10.62 -10.80 -12.86
N LYS A 86 -10.32 -10.59 -14.14
CA LYS A 86 -9.94 -11.67 -15.07
C LYS A 86 -8.55 -12.20 -14.72
N ASN A 87 -8.18 -13.33 -15.33
CA ASN A 87 -6.81 -13.83 -15.25
C ASN A 87 -5.83 -12.75 -15.70
N SER A 88 -5.06 -12.22 -14.76
CA SER A 88 -4.15 -11.09 -14.94
C SER A 88 -2.69 -11.50 -14.74
N SER A 89 -2.39 -12.80 -14.92
CA SER A 89 -1.01 -13.31 -14.86
C SER A 89 -0.10 -12.48 -15.76
N GLY A 90 1.02 -12.01 -15.22
CA GLY A 90 1.96 -11.15 -15.95
C GLY A 90 1.60 -9.64 -15.98
N VAL A 91 0.52 -9.21 -15.33
CA VAL A 91 0.12 -7.81 -15.23
C VAL A 91 0.34 -7.31 -13.81
N ILE A 92 0.88 -6.09 -13.67
CA ILE A 92 1.05 -5.39 -12.40
C ILE A 92 0.11 -4.20 -12.35
N SER A 93 -0.59 -4.05 -11.23
CA SER A 93 -1.25 -2.79 -10.83
C SER A 93 -0.45 -2.16 -9.69
N THR A 94 -0.21 -0.85 -9.71
CA THR A 94 0.71 -0.20 -8.76
C THR A 94 0.08 0.96 -8.01
N PHE A 95 0.58 1.21 -6.81
CA PHE A 95 0.51 2.49 -6.10
C PHE A 95 1.88 2.71 -5.47
N TYR A 96 2.59 3.74 -5.90
CA TYR A 96 3.95 3.98 -5.45
C TYR A 96 4.26 5.47 -5.34
N LEU A 97 5.34 5.78 -4.64
CA LEU A 97 5.94 7.10 -4.64
C LEU A 97 7.32 7.01 -5.28
N SER A 98 7.68 7.94 -6.18
CA SER A 98 9.02 7.97 -6.79
C SER A 98 9.53 9.40 -6.91
N SER A 99 10.83 9.58 -6.67
CA SER A 99 11.45 10.91 -6.64
C SER A 99 11.60 11.51 -8.03
N ALA A 100 11.39 12.83 -8.14
CA ALA A 100 11.59 13.56 -9.38
C ALA A 100 12.79 14.51 -9.31
N PRO A 101 13.40 14.86 -10.46
CA PRO A 101 13.20 14.23 -11.76
C PRO A 101 13.71 12.77 -11.75
N PRO A 102 13.25 11.92 -12.68
CA PRO A 102 13.74 10.55 -12.78
C PRO A 102 15.27 10.50 -12.85
N SER A 103 15.88 9.71 -11.98
CA SER A 103 17.33 9.59 -11.90
C SER A 103 17.77 8.18 -11.51
N SER A 104 19.04 7.86 -11.78
CA SER A 104 19.63 6.58 -11.36
C SER A 104 19.76 6.43 -9.85
N ASP A 105 19.69 7.54 -9.11
CA ASP A 105 19.77 7.59 -7.65
C ASP A 105 18.41 7.92 -7.01
N HIS A 106 17.28 7.63 -7.66
CA HIS A 106 15.95 7.94 -7.13
C HIS A 106 15.65 7.28 -5.76
N ASP A 107 14.74 7.90 -5.01
CA ASP A 107 14.05 7.25 -3.89
C ASP A 107 12.68 6.78 -4.36
N GLU A 108 12.22 5.61 -3.91
CA GLU A 108 10.92 5.05 -4.31
C GLU A 108 10.34 4.12 -3.22
N ILE A 109 9.01 4.07 -3.14
CA ILE A 109 8.26 3.28 -2.15
C ILE A 109 7.05 2.65 -2.83
N ASP A 110 6.98 1.32 -2.86
CA ASP A 110 6.08 0.61 -3.78
C ASP A 110 5.02 -0.25 -3.09
N PHE A 111 3.79 -0.20 -3.62
CA PHE A 111 2.84 -1.31 -3.63
C PHE A 111 2.68 -1.81 -5.06
N GLU A 112 2.91 -3.10 -5.27
CA GLU A 112 2.78 -3.75 -6.58
C GLU A 112 1.90 -5.00 -6.44
N PHE A 113 0.76 -5.03 -7.11
CA PHE A 113 -0.10 -6.20 -7.15
C PHE A 113 0.30 -7.05 -8.33
N LEU A 114 0.88 -8.22 -8.04
CA LEU A 114 1.19 -9.20 -9.07
C LEU A 114 -0.09 -9.93 -9.45
N GLY A 115 -0.58 -9.68 -10.66
CA GLY A 115 -1.76 -10.32 -11.20
C GLY A 115 -1.61 -11.84 -11.29
N ASN A 116 -2.73 -12.55 -11.21
CA ASN A 116 -2.77 -14.00 -11.12
C ASN A 116 -4.07 -14.54 -11.75
N ASN A 117 -4.12 -15.85 -11.99
CA ASN A 117 -5.32 -16.57 -12.40
C ASN A 117 -6.13 -17.05 -11.18
N GLY A 118 -6.57 -16.10 -10.36
CA GLY A 118 -7.26 -16.37 -9.09
C GLY A 118 -6.33 -16.39 -7.86
N PRO A 119 -6.87 -16.73 -6.67
CA PRO A 119 -6.11 -16.68 -5.43
C PRO A 119 -5.01 -17.76 -5.35
N PRO A 120 -3.96 -17.55 -4.54
CA PRO A 120 -3.74 -16.36 -3.70
C PRO A 120 -3.21 -15.18 -4.51
N TYR A 121 -3.72 -13.98 -4.20
CA TYR A 121 -3.21 -12.73 -4.77
C TYR A 121 -1.99 -12.27 -3.96
N THR A 122 -0.98 -11.75 -4.67
CA THR A 122 0.29 -11.33 -4.07
C THR A 122 0.45 -9.82 -4.13
N LEU A 123 0.63 -9.22 -2.96
CA LEU A 123 1.06 -7.84 -2.81
C LEU A 123 2.56 -7.80 -2.57
N HIS A 124 3.30 -7.18 -3.49
CA HIS A 124 4.69 -6.80 -3.32
C HIS A 124 4.78 -5.42 -2.68
N THR A 125 5.78 -5.24 -1.83
CA THR A 125 6.26 -3.93 -1.42
C THR A 125 7.75 -3.84 -1.65
N ASN A 126 8.25 -2.69 -2.06
CA ASN A 126 9.66 -2.44 -2.26
C ASN A 126 10.04 -1.03 -1.80
N LEU A 127 11.34 -0.80 -1.63
CA LEU A 127 11.88 0.52 -1.30
C LEU A 127 13.22 0.73 -2.00
N TYR A 128 13.32 1.82 -2.73
CA TYR A 128 14.57 2.36 -3.25
C TYR A 128 15.03 3.54 -2.42
N THR A 129 16.33 3.57 -2.15
CA THR A 129 17.00 4.70 -1.51
C THR A 129 18.27 4.98 -2.27
N ASN A 130 18.45 6.19 -2.79
CA ASN A 130 19.58 6.56 -3.63
C ASN A 130 19.84 5.55 -4.76
N GLY A 131 18.78 5.14 -5.45
CA GLY A 131 18.80 4.20 -6.58
C GLY A 131 18.96 2.73 -6.20
N LYS A 132 19.14 2.43 -4.91
CA LYS A 132 19.32 1.06 -4.44
C LYS A 132 18.01 0.52 -3.91
N GLY A 133 17.40 -0.40 -4.67
CA GLY A 133 16.22 -1.17 -4.26
C GLY A 133 16.60 -2.52 -3.67
N GLY A 134 15.86 -3.55 -4.07
CA GLY A 134 16.09 -4.93 -3.63
C GLY A 134 15.57 -5.23 -2.24
N ARG A 135 14.56 -4.48 -1.81
CA ARG A 135 13.96 -4.60 -0.48
C ARG A 135 12.57 -5.20 -0.60
N GLU A 136 12.38 -6.20 -1.45
CA GLU A 136 11.07 -6.76 -1.73
C GLU A 136 10.55 -7.53 -0.50
N GLN A 137 9.28 -7.32 -0.16
CA GLN A 137 8.51 -8.20 0.72
C GLN A 137 7.22 -8.55 0.01
N GLN A 138 6.83 -9.82 0.08
CA GLN A 138 5.62 -10.31 -0.57
C GLN A 138 4.62 -10.80 0.46
N PHE A 139 3.34 -10.50 0.24
CA PHE A 139 2.26 -10.88 1.12
C PHE A 139 1.13 -11.52 0.32
N ARG A 140 0.55 -12.60 0.86
CA ARG A 140 -0.80 -13.03 0.46
C ARG A 140 -1.82 -12.10 1.12
N LEU A 141 -2.87 -11.74 0.42
CA LEU A 141 -3.97 -10.98 1.01
C LEU A 141 -4.97 -11.89 1.73
N TRP A 142 -5.57 -11.40 2.82
CA TRP A 142 -6.63 -12.08 3.59
C TRP A 142 -8.04 -11.86 3.02
N PHE A 143 -8.12 -11.33 1.81
CA PHE A 143 -9.34 -11.04 1.05
C PHE A 143 -9.05 -11.19 -0.44
N ASP A 144 -10.11 -11.13 -1.25
CA ASP A 144 -10.01 -11.08 -2.71
C ASP A 144 -9.97 -9.61 -3.18
N PRO A 145 -8.80 -9.06 -3.57
CA PRO A 145 -8.65 -7.66 -4.01
C PRO A 145 -9.34 -7.36 -5.35
N THR A 146 -9.91 -8.36 -6.03
CA THR A 146 -10.64 -8.16 -7.30
C THR A 146 -12.12 -7.84 -7.09
N LYS A 147 -12.68 -8.16 -5.91
CA LYS A 147 -14.12 -8.09 -5.66
C LYS A 147 -14.58 -6.77 -5.06
N GLN A 148 -13.75 -6.16 -4.22
CA GLN A 148 -14.09 -4.94 -3.49
C GLN A 148 -12.91 -3.98 -3.46
N PHE A 149 -13.21 -2.70 -3.23
CA PHE A 149 -12.20 -1.68 -2.99
C PHE A 149 -11.64 -1.80 -1.57
N HIS A 150 -10.35 -2.07 -1.48
CA HIS A 150 -9.58 -2.07 -0.23
C HIS A 150 -8.67 -0.84 -0.17
N SER A 151 -8.40 -0.35 1.04
CA SER A 151 -7.49 0.78 1.25
C SER A 151 -6.04 0.31 1.31
N TYR A 152 -5.18 0.94 0.54
CA TYR A 152 -3.74 0.77 0.58
C TYR A 152 -3.13 2.12 0.94
N GLU A 153 -2.41 2.15 2.06
CA GLU A 153 -2.05 3.40 2.72
C GLU A 153 -0.56 3.40 3.04
N LEU A 154 0.05 4.57 2.92
CA LEU A 154 1.46 4.80 3.14
C LEU A 154 1.66 5.99 4.07
N LEU A 155 2.12 5.72 5.29
CA LEU A 155 2.68 6.75 6.16
C LEU A 155 4.17 6.90 5.81
N TRP A 156 4.60 8.09 5.45
CA TRP A 156 6.01 8.44 5.31
C TRP A 156 6.32 9.72 6.07
N ASN A 157 7.08 9.60 7.16
CA ASN A 157 7.57 10.72 7.95
C ASN A 157 9.07 10.58 8.23
N GLN A 158 9.66 11.50 9.00
CA GLN A 158 11.09 11.46 9.34
C GLN A 158 11.50 10.29 10.24
N TYR A 159 10.56 9.50 10.77
CA TYR A 159 10.84 8.43 11.74
C TYR A 159 10.67 7.04 11.14
N GLN A 160 9.68 6.87 10.25
CA GLN A 160 9.36 5.57 9.67
C GLN A 160 8.50 5.69 8.41
N ILE A 161 8.60 4.67 7.58
CA ILE A 161 7.64 4.33 6.54
C ILE A 161 6.78 3.18 7.07
N VAL A 162 5.46 3.29 6.94
CA VAL A 162 4.51 2.22 7.28
C VAL A 162 3.58 1.98 6.12
N PHE A 163 3.57 0.74 5.64
CA PHE A 163 2.63 0.25 4.64
C PHE A 163 1.44 -0.36 5.37
N LEU A 164 0.23 0.07 5.04
CA LEU A 164 -1.00 -0.46 5.61
C LEU A 164 -1.94 -0.97 4.52
N VAL A 165 -2.70 -1.99 4.88
CA VAL A 165 -3.83 -2.52 4.11
C VAL A 165 -5.04 -2.49 5.03
N ASP A 166 -6.07 -1.72 4.68
CA ASP A 166 -7.25 -1.49 5.51
C ASP A 166 -6.90 -1.12 6.97
N ASN A 167 -6.02 -0.12 7.17
CA ASN A 167 -5.49 0.29 8.47
C ASN A 167 -4.65 -0.76 9.23
N VAL A 168 -4.35 -1.91 8.63
CA VAL A 168 -3.49 -2.95 9.22
C VAL A 168 -2.05 -2.77 8.71
N PRO A 169 -1.06 -2.45 9.58
CA PRO A 169 0.32 -2.36 9.15
C PRO A 169 0.86 -3.72 8.69
N ILE A 170 1.37 -3.79 7.47
CA ILE A 170 1.97 -5.02 6.90
C ILE A 170 3.50 -4.95 6.90
N ARG A 171 4.06 -3.74 6.80
CA ARG A 171 5.48 -3.47 6.71
C ARG A 171 5.83 -2.15 7.40
N VAL A 172 6.96 -2.14 8.10
CA VAL A 172 7.56 -0.95 8.69
C VAL A 172 9.01 -0.87 8.23
N PHE A 173 9.45 0.31 7.80
CA PHE A 173 10.85 0.61 7.53
C PHE A 173 11.25 1.81 8.38
N LYS A 174 12.11 1.59 9.38
CA LYS A 174 12.53 2.63 10.32
C LYS A 174 13.61 3.52 9.72
N ASN A 175 13.52 4.82 9.98
CA ASN A 175 14.64 5.72 9.73
C ASN A 175 15.74 5.44 10.75
N ASN A 176 16.82 4.80 10.29
CA ASN A 176 18.02 4.50 11.07
C ASN A 176 19.26 5.11 10.39
N THR A 177 19.15 6.31 9.81
CA THR A 177 20.26 7.02 9.17
C THR A 177 21.44 7.24 10.10
N GLU A 178 21.19 7.51 11.40
CA GLU A 178 22.22 7.59 12.44
C GLU A 178 23.02 6.27 12.61
N LYS A 179 22.46 5.15 12.18
CA LYS A 179 23.07 3.81 12.20
C LYS A 179 23.54 3.37 10.80
N GLY A 180 23.63 4.29 9.84
CA GLY A 180 24.13 4.04 8.49
C GLY A 180 23.12 3.40 7.52
N VAL A 181 21.83 3.37 7.86
CA VAL A 181 20.76 2.90 6.96
C VAL A 181 20.26 4.06 6.11
N SER A 182 20.30 3.92 4.79
CA SER A 182 19.69 4.92 3.89
C SER A 182 18.17 4.97 4.05
N TYR A 183 17.60 6.16 3.92
CA TYR A 183 16.17 6.43 4.05
C TYR A 183 15.75 7.46 3.00
N PRO A 184 14.53 7.40 2.44
CA PRO A 184 14.08 8.37 1.44
C PRO A 184 14.22 9.82 1.91
N SER A 185 14.86 10.63 1.09
CA SER A 185 15.29 12.00 1.39
C SER A 185 15.08 12.96 0.21
N LYS A 186 14.35 12.53 -0.82
CA LYS A 186 14.00 13.32 -2.00
C LYS A 186 12.48 13.51 -2.09
N PRO A 187 11.98 14.67 -2.57
CA PRO A 187 10.57 14.85 -2.85
C PRO A 187 10.08 13.85 -3.89
N MET A 188 8.89 13.28 -3.70
CA MET A 188 8.32 12.24 -4.55
C MET A 188 6.93 12.60 -5.09
N HIS A 189 6.64 12.19 -6.32
CA HIS A 189 5.28 12.12 -6.83
C HIS A 189 4.57 10.91 -6.23
N ILE A 190 3.25 10.99 -6.10
CA ILE A 190 2.39 9.83 -5.91
C ILE A 190 2.00 9.32 -7.30
N MET A 191 2.18 8.04 -7.56
CA MET A 191 2.01 7.46 -8.88
C MET A 191 1.20 6.17 -8.81
N ALA A 192 0.50 5.85 -9.91
CA ALA A 192 -0.17 4.57 -10.09
C ALA A 192 -0.21 4.20 -11.58
N SER A 193 -0.11 2.91 -11.87
CA SER A 193 -0.07 2.38 -13.22
C SER A 193 -0.60 0.96 -13.33
N VAL A 194 -0.95 0.56 -14.55
CA VAL A 194 -1.17 -0.83 -14.95
C VAL A 194 -0.27 -1.15 -16.13
N TRP A 195 0.60 -2.14 -15.97
CA TRP A 195 1.63 -2.49 -16.96
C TRP A 195 2.07 -3.95 -16.81
N GLY A 196 2.78 -4.50 -17.82
CA GLY A 196 3.11 -5.93 -17.88
C GLY A 196 4.59 -6.15 -18.19
N PRO A 197 5.47 -6.17 -17.17
CA PRO A 197 6.90 -6.39 -17.37
C PRO A 197 7.23 -7.86 -17.61
N SER A 198 8.29 -8.10 -18.38
CA SER A 198 8.73 -9.44 -18.79
C SER A 198 9.04 -10.39 -17.62
N TRP A 199 9.45 -9.88 -16.45
CA TRP A 199 9.80 -10.70 -15.30
C TRP A 199 8.59 -11.29 -14.57
N THR A 200 7.38 -10.79 -14.82
CA THR A 200 6.14 -11.29 -14.19
C THR A 200 5.53 -12.50 -14.89
N GLY A 201 6.13 -12.94 -16.01
CA GLY A 201 5.71 -14.13 -16.75
C GLY A 201 4.85 -13.81 -17.97
N HIS A 202 4.12 -14.83 -18.43
CA HIS A 202 3.34 -14.76 -19.66
C HIS A 202 1.96 -14.12 -19.43
N ILE A 203 1.61 -13.13 -20.27
CA ILE A 203 0.30 -12.49 -20.30
C ILE A 203 -0.60 -13.19 -21.32
N ASP A 204 -1.76 -13.67 -20.87
CA ASP A 204 -2.80 -14.14 -21.78
C ASP A 204 -3.63 -12.96 -22.32
N TRP A 205 -3.22 -12.43 -23.46
CA TRP A 205 -3.86 -11.28 -24.10
C TRP A 205 -5.31 -11.53 -24.51
N SER A 206 -5.79 -12.78 -24.58
CA SER A 206 -7.22 -13.05 -24.82
C SER A 206 -8.11 -12.56 -23.67
N GLN A 207 -7.52 -12.31 -22.50
CA GLN A 207 -8.20 -11.79 -21.30
C GLN A 207 -8.27 -10.26 -21.27
N ALA A 208 -7.53 -9.58 -22.14
CA ALA A 208 -7.54 -8.12 -22.22
C ALA A 208 -8.94 -7.55 -22.54
N PRO A 209 -9.21 -6.28 -22.17
CA PRO A 209 -8.36 -5.40 -21.38
C PRO A 209 -8.33 -5.81 -19.89
N PHE A 210 -7.18 -5.65 -19.26
CA PHE A 210 -7.00 -5.79 -17.82
C PHE A 210 -7.31 -4.45 -17.16
N GLN A 211 -8.23 -4.41 -16.20
CA GLN A 211 -8.74 -3.15 -15.65
C GLN A 211 -8.52 -3.08 -14.14
N ALA A 212 -7.79 -2.07 -13.69
CA ALA A 212 -7.63 -1.74 -12.28
C ALA A 212 -8.33 -0.42 -11.96
N HIS A 213 -8.96 -0.34 -10.80
CA HIS A 213 -9.77 0.81 -10.41
C HIS A 213 -9.20 1.48 -9.16
N TYR A 214 -9.20 2.81 -9.16
CA TYR A 214 -8.65 3.64 -8.09
C TYR A 214 -9.67 4.68 -7.65
N ARG A 215 -9.77 4.91 -6.33
CA ARG A 215 -10.57 5.96 -5.68
C ARG A 215 -9.79 6.54 -4.50
N GLY A 216 -10.31 7.64 -3.93
CA GLY A 216 -9.73 8.30 -2.76
C GLY A 216 -8.53 9.15 -3.17
N PHE A 217 -8.81 10.24 -3.87
CA PHE A 217 -7.80 11.11 -4.47
C PHE A 217 -7.42 12.30 -3.57
N GLN A 218 -7.93 12.36 -2.35
CA GLN A 218 -7.43 13.30 -1.35
C GLN A 218 -5.97 12.99 -1.00
N VAL A 219 -5.17 14.05 -0.83
CA VAL A 219 -3.76 13.93 -0.45
C VAL A 219 -3.48 14.69 0.84
N ASP A 220 -3.04 13.96 1.86
CA ASP A 220 -2.51 14.50 3.10
C ASP A 220 -0.96 14.49 3.03
N GLY A 221 -0.39 15.49 2.35
CA GLY A 221 1.05 15.56 2.09
C GLY A 221 1.66 16.94 2.30
N CYS A 222 2.93 16.97 2.68
CA CYS A 222 3.74 18.20 2.70
C CYS A 222 4.28 18.47 1.30
N VAL A 223 3.65 19.40 0.59
CA VAL A 223 4.08 19.82 -0.76
C VAL A 223 5.45 20.50 -0.69
N LEU A 224 6.34 20.11 -1.59
CA LEU A 224 7.67 20.69 -1.76
C LEU A 224 7.88 21.15 -3.20
N ASN A 225 8.26 22.42 -3.36
CA ASN A 225 8.67 23.01 -4.63
C ASN A 225 10.20 23.14 -4.73
N ASP A 226 10.90 22.82 -3.64
CA ASP A 226 12.35 22.77 -3.52
C ASP A 226 12.74 21.49 -2.77
N TYR A 227 14.02 21.11 -2.82
CA TYR A 227 14.52 19.87 -2.21
C TYR A 227 14.78 20.00 -0.70
N ASP A 228 14.15 20.97 -0.01
CA ASP A 228 14.35 21.25 1.42
C ASP A 228 13.40 20.41 2.30
N MET A 229 13.71 19.11 2.39
CA MET A 229 12.97 18.12 3.18
C MET A 229 12.68 18.52 4.64
N PRO A 230 13.60 19.18 5.39
CA PRO A 230 13.33 19.67 6.75
C PRO A 230 12.04 20.47 6.93
N LYS A 231 11.55 21.18 5.91
CA LYS A 231 10.25 21.89 5.96
C LYS A 231 9.08 20.95 6.26
N CYS A 232 9.20 19.70 5.86
CA CYS A 232 8.19 18.66 6.05
C CYS A 232 8.25 17.94 7.40
N TYR A 233 9.24 18.27 8.24
CA TYR A 233 9.42 17.64 9.56
C TYR A 233 8.69 18.38 10.70
N SER A 234 8.04 19.51 10.36
CA SER A 234 7.30 20.33 11.33
C SER A 234 6.17 19.55 12.00
N SER A 235 5.99 19.78 13.31
CA SER A 235 4.89 19.21 14.10
C SER A 235 3.50 19.73 13.71
N LYS A 236 3.41 20.71 12.79
CA LYS A 236 2.12 21.16 12.23
C LYS A 236 1.44 20.07 11.41
N TYR A 237 2.22 19.16 10.83
CA TYR A 237 1.70 18.02 10.09
C TYR A 237 1.34 16.89 11.05
N TRP A 238 0.10 16.42 10.97
CA TRP A 238 -0.44 15.46 11.94
C TRP A 238 0.34 14.14 11.95
N TRP A 239 0.89 13.73 10.80
CA TRP A 239 1.72 12.52 10.66
C TRP A 239 3.08 12.60 11.35
N ASN A 240 3.52 13.78 11.79
CA ASN A 240 4.73 13.98 12.58
C ASN A 240 4.47 13.93 14.09
N ASN A 241 3.24 13.69 14.53
CA ASN A 241 2.91 13.53 15.94
C ASN A 241 3.68 12.35 16.56
N ASN A 242 4.11 12.48 17.82
CA ASN A 242 4.88 11.45 18.54
C ASN A 242 4.22 10.07 18.58
N LYS A 243 2.88 10.00 18.48
CA LYS A 243 2.12 8.75 18.38
C LYS A 243 2.40 7.97 17.10
N LEU A 244 2.93 8.62 16.06
CA LEU A 244 3.21 8.05 14.73
C LEU A 244 4.70 7.89 14.45
N TRP A 245 5.56 8.05 15.47
CA TRP A 245 7.00 7.75 15.36
C TRP A 245 7.27 6.24 15.43
N LYS A 246 6.32 5.48 15.98
CA LYS A 246 6.31 4.02 16.03
C LYS A 246 4.89 3.48 16.03
N LEU A 247 4.74 2.20 15.71
CA LEU A 247 3.46 1.52 15.89
C LEU A 247 3.05 1.54 17.37
N ASN A 248 1.77 1.76 17.62
CA ASN A 248 1.22 1.55 18.95
C ASN A 248 1.12 0.04 19.27
N PRO A 249 0.88 -0.38 20.53
CA PRO A 249 0.85 -1.80 20.89
C PRO A 249 -0.19 -2.64 20.13
N GLN A 250 -1.34 -2.07 19.78
CA GLN A 250 -2.37 -2.78 19.01
C GLN A 250 -1.91 -2.99 17.56
N GLN A 251 -1.39 -1.94 16.92
CA GLN A 251 -0.77 -2.01 15.59
C GLN A 251 0.42 -2.97 15.55
N GLY A 252 1.22 -3.03 16.62
CA GLY A 252 2.33 -3.98 16.76
C GLY A 252 1.85 -5.43 16.74
N ARG A 253 0.78 -5.75 17.48
CA ARG A 253 0.18 -7.09 17.46
C ARG A 253 -0.38 -7.46 16.09
N SER A 254 -1.11 -6.55 15.44
CA SER A 254 -1.66 -6.82 14.11
C SER A 254 -0.55 -6.99 13.07
N TYR A 255 0.49 -6.18 13.14
CA TYR A 255 1.69 -6.29 12.30
C TYR A 255 2.37 -7.66 12.45
N GLN A 256 2.59 -8.11 13.68
CA GLN A 256 3.17 -9.43 13.95
C GLN A 256 2.29 -10.56 13.40
N ASN A 257 0.97 -10.47 13.61
CA ASN A 257 0.01 -11.43 13.06
C ASN A 257 0.05 -11.47 11.53
N VAL A 258 0.11 -10.31 10.87
CA VAL A 258 0.22 -10.25 9.40
C VAL A 258 1.49 -10.96 8.94
N ARG A 259 2.63 -10.64 9.57
CA ARG A 259 3.92 -11.21 9.19
C ARG A 259 4.00 -12.72 9.42
N GLN A 260 3.37 -13.24 10.46
CA GLN A 260 3.37 -14.68 10.74
C GLN A 260 2.50 -15.47 9.76
N ASN A 261 1.37 -14.90 9.33
CA ASN A 261 0.36 -15.64 8.57
C ASN A 261 0.36 -15.36 7.05
N TYR A 262 0.86 -14.20 6.62
CA TYR A 262 0.67 -13.71 5.26
C TYR A 262 1.95 -13.33 4.51
N LEU A 263 3.07 -13.08 5.21
CA LEU A 263 4.36 -12.79 4.58
C LEU A 263 4.91 -14.07 3.92
N THR A 264 5.07 -14.05 2.59
CA THR A 264 5.55 -15.20 1.82
C THR A 264 7.00 -15.07 1.38
N TYR A 265 7.53 -13.85 1.28
CA TYR A 265 8.93 -13.59 0.98
C TYR A 265 9.39 -12.34 1.71
N ASP A 266 10.63 -12.38 2.20
CA ASP A 266 11.28 -11.28 2.90
C ASP A 266 12.76 -11.24 2.53
N TYR A 267 13.17 -10.18 1.82
CA TYR A 267 14.56 -9.99 1.40
C TYR A 267 15.57 -10.09 2.57
N CYS A 268 15.17 -9.71 3.79
CA CYS A 268 16.01 -9.82 4.99
C CYS A 268 16.32 -11.27 5.41
N SER A 269 15.57 -12.24 4.87
CA SER A 269 15.69 -13.66 5.17
C SER A 269 16.08 -14.49 3.94
N ASP A 270 16.51 -13.85 2.84
CA ASP A 270 16.99 -14.52 1.63
C ASP A 270 18.54 -14.57 1.60
N PRO A 271 19.15 -15.68 2.03
CA PRO A 271 20.61 -15.83 2.03
C PRO A 271 21.20 -16.00 0.62
N THR A 272 20.38 -16.36 -0.37
CA THR A 272 20.82 -16.52 -1.76
C THR A 272 21.11 -15.14 -2.37
N ARG A 273 20.19 -14.19 -2.15
CA ARG A 273 20.35 -12.82 -2.63
C ARG A 273 21.25 -11.99 -1.71
N TYR A 274 21.12 -12.18 -0.40
CA TYR A 274 21.87 -11.43 0.60
C TYR A 274 22.60 -12.39 1.56
N PRO A 275 23.78 -12.92 1.17
CA PRO A 275 24.61 -13.73 2.07
C PRO A 275 24.90 -13.05 3.41
N LYS A 276 25.01 -11.72 3.38
CA LYS A 276 24.94 -10.85 4.56
C LYS A 276 23.67 -9.99 4.45
N PRO A 277 22.73 -10.07 5.41
CA PRO A 277 21.53 -9.24 5.39
C PRO A 277 21.85 -7.74 5.36
N PRO A 278 21.06 -6.93 4.62
CA PRO A 278 21.20 -5.47 4.63
C PRO A 278 21.13 -4.87 6.05
N PRO A 279 21.84 -3.76 6.32
CA PRO A 279 21.99 -3.20 7.67
C PRO A 279 20.66 -2.88 8.38
N GLU A 280 19.61 -2.53 7.66
CA GLU A 280 18.29 -2.26 8.22
C GLU A 280 17.60 -3.49 8.81
N CYS A 281 17.95 -4.69 8.32
CA CYS A 281 17.24 -5.92 8.66
C CYS A 281 17.37 -6.29 10.14
N GLN A 282 18.45 -5.87 10.80
CA GLN A 282 18.63 -6.09 12.23
C GLN A 282 17.66 -5.25 13.08
N PHE A 283 17.30 -4.04 12.63
CA PHE A 283 16.39 -3.15 13.35
C PHE A 283 14.92 -3.48 13.09
N ASN A 284 14.63 -4.10 11.94
CA ASN A 284 13.28 -4.61 11.65
C ASN A 284 12.92 -5.84 12.50
N ARG A 285 13.92 -6.55 13.06
CA ARG A 285 13.72 -7.68 13.98
C ARG A 285 13.27 -7.23 15.38
N GLU A 286 13.56 -5.99 15.79
CA GLU A 286 13.13 -5.43 17.09
C GLU A 286 11.62 -5.12 17.15
N ILE A 287 10.90 -5.28 16.04
CA ILE A 287 9.44 -5.13 15.95
C ILE A 287 8.74 -6.51 16.11
N ARG A 288 9.49 -7.62 16.13
CA ARG A 288 8.99 -8.98 16.37
C ARG A 288 8.79 -9.27 17.85
#